data_AF-G5LL95-F1
#
_entry.id   AF-G5LL95-F1
#
_cell.length_a   1.000
_cell.length_b   1.000
_cell.length_c   1.000
_cell.angle_alpha   90.00
_cell.angle_beta   90.00
_cell.angle_gamma   90.00
#
_symmetry.space_group_name_H-M   'P 1'
#
loop_
_entity.id
_entity.type
_entity.pdbx_description
1 polymer ?
#
loop_
_entity_poly.entity_id
_entity_poly.type
_entity_poly.pdbx_seq_one_letter_code
_entity_poly.pdbx_strand_id
1 'polypeptide(L)' 'KAISPDAAAAPPKGETHRYIFTVHALDVERLDVDEDASGAMVGFNVHFHSLASASITAMFS' A
#
# COMPACT_ATOMS: atom_id res chain seq x y z
N LYS A 1 -16.92 -5.23 7.10
CA LYS A 1 -16.52 -6.17 6.04
C LYS A 1 -15.03 -5.95 5.82
N ALA A 2 -14.17 -6.88 6.28
CA ALA A 2 -12.73 -6.76 6.07
C ALA A 2 -12.45 -6.73 4.58
N ILE A 3 -11.57 -5.83 4.14
CA ILE A 3 -11.08 -5.80 2.76
C ILE A 3 -10.17 -7.02 2.63
N SER A 4 -10.47 -7.91 1.69
CA SER A 4 -9.62 -9.07 1.41
C SER A 4 -8.22 -8.59 0.99
N PRO A 5 -7.12 -9.25 1.42
CA PRO A 5 -5.75 -8.82 1.12
C PRO A 5 -5.45 -8.71 -0.39
N ASP A 6 -6.24 -9.39 -1.23
CA ASP A 6 -6.06 -9.46 -2.69
C ASP A 6 -7.12 -8.65 -3.47
N ALA A 7 -7.73 -7.63 -2.87
CA ALA A 7 -8.72 -6.80 -3.57
C ALA A 7 -8.09 -6.15 -4.82
N ALA A 8 -8.54 -6.60 -5.99
CA ALA A 8 -8.03 -6.16 -7.29
C ALA A 8 -8.65 -4.82 -7.74
N ALA A 9 -8.15 -4.31 -8.86
CA ALA A 9 -8.65 -3.11 -9.50
C ALA A 9 -10.16 -3.23 -9.84
N ALA A 10 -10.97 -2.33 -9.28
CA ALA A 10 -12.41 -2.26 -9.51
C ALA A 10 -12.87 -0.79 -9.68
N PRO A 11 -12.38 -0.09 -10.72
CA PRO A 11 -12.77 1.28 -10.99
C PRO A 11 -14.26 1.36 -11.38
N PRO A 12 -14.95 2.46 -11.05
CA PRO A 12 -16.27 2.76 -11.59
C PRO A 12 -16.23 2.88 -13.11
N LYS A 13 -17.32 2.47 -13.77
CA LYS A 13 -17.42 2.51 -15.23
C LYS A 13 -17.19 3.92 -15.77
N GLY A 14 -16.24 4.05 -16.69
CA GLY A 14 -15.92 5.33 -17.35
C GLY A 14 -14.89 6.18 -16.61
N GLU A 15 -14.40 5.70 -15.46
CA GLU A 15 -13.26 6.30 -14.77
C GLU A 15 -11.99 5.49 -15.05
N THR A 16 -10.84 6.16 -15.05
CA THR A 16 -9.53 5.49 -15.08
C THR A 16 -8.82 5.77 -13.76
N HIS A 17 -8.55 4.71 -13.00
CA HIS A 17 -7.90 4.80 -11.70
C HIS A 17 -6.39 4.55 -11.83
N ARG A 18 -5.62 5.20 -10.97
CA ARG A 18 -4.18 4.97 -10.80
C ARG A 18 -3.96 3.99 -9.67
N TYR A 19 -3.35 2.86 -9.99
CA TYR A 19 -2.92 1.86 -9.01
C TYR A 19 -1.42 2.01 -8.82
N ILE A 20 -1.01 2.58 -7.68
CA ILE A 20 0.38 2.91 -7.38
C ILE A 20 0.92 1.78 -6.49
N PHE A 21 1.83 0.98 -7.05
CA PHE A 21 2.56 -0.06 -6.32
C PHE A 21 3.88 0.53 -5.86
N THR A 22 4.13 0.56 -4.56
CA THR A 22 5.34 1.13 -3.98
C THR A 22 6.07 0.10 -3.12
N VAL A 23 7.38 -0.03 -3.34
CA VAL A 23 8.28 -0.74 -2.44
C VAL A 23 9.03 0.27 -1.57
N HIS A 24 9.15 -0.02 -0.27
CA HIS A 24 9.90 0.79 0.69
C HIS A 24 11.06 -0.04 1.25
N ALA A 25 12.26 0.53 1.27
CA ALA A 25 13.40 -0.02 2.00
C ALA A 25 13.36 0.55 3.43
N LEU A 26 13.33 -0.32 4.44
CA LEU A 26 13.22 0.06 5.85
C LEU A 26 14.54 -0.14 6.59
N ASP A 27 14.79 0.67 7.62
CA ASP A 27 15.98 0.56 8.49
C ASP A 27 15.83 -0.42 9.67
N VAL A 28 14.65 -1.01 9.81
CA VAL A 28 14.32 -2.01 10.84
C VAL A 28 13.96 -3.36 10.23
N GLU A 29 14.28 -4.45 10.93
CA GLU A 29 13.98 -5.81 10.48
C GLU A 29 12.48 -6.13 10.55
N ARG A 30 11.75 -5.57 11.52
CA ARG A 30 10.32 -5.82 11.75
C ARG A 30 9.63 -4.52 12.13
N LEU A 31 8.45 -4.30 11.54
CA LEU A 31 7.51 -3.28 12.00
C LEU A 31 6.64 -3.87 13.11
N ASP A 32 6.30 -3.05 14.10
CA ASP A 32 5.40 -3.43 15.20
C ASP A 32 3.93 -3.29 14.77
N VAL A 33 3.49 -4.20 13.90
CA VAL A 33 2.11 -4.26 13.37
C VAL A 33 1.64 -5.72 13.35
N ASP A 34 0.34 -5.92 13.58
CA ASP A 34 -0.32 -7.23 13.51
C ASP A 34 -1.18 -7.35 12.24
N GLU A 35 -1.91 -8.47 12.11
CA GLU A 35 -2.78 -8.75 10.96
C GLU A 35 -4.02 -7.85 10.86
N ASP A 36 -4.39 -7.17 11.96
CA ASP A 36 -5.54 -6.27 12.04
C ASP A 36 -5.14 -4.80 11.82
N ALA A 37 -3.83 -4.51 11.69
CA ALA A 37 -3.32 -3.17 11.47
C ALA A 37 -3.85 -2.56 10.17
N SER A 38 -4.49 -1.39 10.29
CA SER A 38 -4.97 -0.66 9.10
C SER A 38 -3.81 -0.23 8.20
N GLY A 39 -4.09 -0.06 6.90
CA GLY A 39 -3.10 0.47 5.95
C GLY A 39 -2.52 1.84 6.35
N ALA A 40 -3.29 2.67 7.06
CA ALA A 40 -2.80 3.95 7.58
C ALA A 40 -1.78 3.78 8.72
N MET A 41 -1.98 2.80 9.62
CA MET A 41 -1.04 2.47 10.69
C MET A 41 0.27 1.91 10.12
N VAL A 42 0.18 1.01 9.15
CA VAL A 42 1.35 0.49 8.43
C VAL A 42 2.09 1.62 7.73
N GLY A 43 1.37 2.48 7.01
CA GLY A 43 1.95 3.65 6.33
C GLY A 43 2.64 4.64 7.26
N PHE A 44 2.07 4.88 8.45
CA PHE A 44 2.69 5.69 9.49
C PHE A 44 4.04 5.12 9.95
N ASN A 45 4.10 3.83 10.25
CA ASN A 45 5.34 3.16 10.66
C ASN A 45 6.38 3.15 9.53
N VAL A 46 5.96 2.82 8.30
CA VAL A 46 6.82 2.87 7.11
C VAL A 46 7.41 4.26 6.90
N HIS A 47 6.64 5.33 7.12
CA HIS A 47 7.13 6.70 6.94
C HIS A 47 8.34 7.02 7.82
N PHE A 48 8.34 6.59 9.08
CA PHE A 48 9.44 6.87 10.02
C PHE A 48 10.66 5.96 9.84
N HIS A 49 10.49 4.80 9.21
CA HIS A 49 11.56 3.81 9.00
C HIS A 49 12.07 3.74 7.55
N SER A 50 11.47 4.50 6.62
CA SER A 50 11.79 4.43 5.19
C SER A 50 13.12 5.10 4.87
N LEU A 51 14.08 4.32 4.39
CA LEU A 51 15.36 4.78 3.82
C LEU A 51 15.20 5.22 2.37
N ALA A 52 14.39 4.50 1.60
CA ALA A 52 14.14 4.77 0.18
C ALA A 52 12.81 4.16 -0.26
N SER A 53 12.27 4.63 -1.38
CA SER A 53 11.11 4.01 -2.02
C SER A 53 11.20 4.06 -3.54
N ALA A 54 10.50 3.14 -4.20
CA ALA A 54 10.33 3.12 -5.64
C ALA A 54 8.89 2.70 -5.97
N SER A 55 8.31 3.32 -7.01
CA SER A 55 6.92 3.07 -7.38
C SER A 55 6.75 2.79 -8.87
N ILE A 56 5.78 1.94 -9.18
CA ILE A 56 5.22 1.77 -10.54
C ILE A 56 3.74 2.12 -10.47
N THR A 57 3.27 2.90 -11.45
CA THR A 57 1.86 3.27 -11.56
C THR A 57 1.23 2.56 -12.76
N ALA A 58 0.21 1.76 -12.50
CA ALA A 58 -0.64 1.16 -13.54
C ALA A 58 -1.95 1.95 -13.67
N MET A 59 -2.46 2.03 -14.90
CA MET A 59 -3.76 2.63 -15.21
C MET A 59 -4.76 1.50 -15.50
N PHE A 60 -5.96 1.57 -14.92
CA PHE A 60 -7.03 0.61 -15.21
C PHE A 60 -8.41 1.29 -15.17
N SER A 61 -9.36 0.83 -16.00
CA SER A 61 -10.68 1.43 -16.26
C SER A 61 -11.79 0.40 -16.36
#